data_AF-A0A1I7KAB6-F1
#
_entry.id   AF-A0A1I7KAB6-F1
#
_cell.length_a   1.000
_cell.length_b   1.000
_cell.length_c   1.000
_cell.angle_alpha   90.00
_cell.angle_beta   90.00
_cell.angle_gamma   90.00
#
_symmetry.space_group_name_H-M   'P 1'
#
loop_
_entity.id
_entity.type
_entity.pdbx_description
1 polymer ?
#
loop_
_entity_poly.entity_id
_entity_poly.type
_entity_poly.pdbx_seq_one_letter_code
_entity_poly.pdbx_strand_id
1 'polypeptide(L)'
;MGIHSDIARLHQKIRECEDDISELEEAREFLRQKHTIIQDEAYEPAKNFDITCGEQFRGKLEEKAEDARYDITARTEICQNATLEFVSQIDVTIERLREMICEYESEIDRLEEELRSRELSQNRE
;
A
#
# COMPACT_ATOMS: atom_id res chain seq x y z
N MET A 1 23.59 21.91 -19.42
CA MET A 1 23.32 21.66 -17.99
C MET A 1 24.50 20.88 -17.45
N GLY A 2 24.96 21.18 -16.23
CA GLY A 2 26.21 20.66 -15.69
C GLY A 2 26.00 19.38 -14.88
N ILE A 3 27.00 18.51 -14.82
CA ILE A 3 26.93 17.24 -14.10
C ILE A 3 26.48 17.44 -12.63
N HIS A 4 26.96 18.48 -11.96
CA HIS A 4 26.51 18.83 -10.60
C HIS A 4 25.01 19.17 -10.50
N SER A 5 24.43 19.82 -11.52
CA SER A 5 22.98 20.09 -11.54
C SER A 5 22.16 18.82 -11.75
N ASP A 6 22.69 17.86 -12.51
CA ASP A 6 22.03 16.57 -12.74
C ASP A 6 22.07 15.69 -11.48
N ILE A 7 23.21 15.64 -10.78
CA ILE A 7 23.34 14.96 -9.47
C ILE A 7 22.36 15.56 -8.45
N ALA A 8 22.32 16.89 -8.32
CA ALA A 8 21.40 17.54 -7.38
C ALA A 8 19.93 17.25 -7.71
N ARG A 9 19.59 17.19 -9.01
CA ARG A 9 18.24 16.82 -9.47
C ARG A 9 17.91 15.36 -9.15
N LEU A 10 18.86 14.44 -9.28
CA LEU A 10 18.64 13.03 -8.93
C LEU A 10 18.46 12.84 -7.42
N HIS A 11 19.25 13.52 -6.58
CA HIS A 11 19.02 13.52 -5.13
C HIS A 11 17.64 14.07 -4.74
N GLN A 12 17.16 15.09 -5.45
CA GLN A 12 15.81 15.61 -5.20
C GLN A 12 14.74 14.57 -5.53
N LYS A 13 14.89 13.83 -6.64
CA LYS A 13 13.97 12.74 -6.99
C LYS A 13 14.01 11.58 -6.01
N ILE A 14 15.18 11.24 -5.46
CA ILE A 14 15.30 10.21 -4.43
C ILE A 14 14.47 10.62 -3.20
N ARG A 15 14.61 11.87 -2.73
CA ARG A 15 13.81 12.38 -1.61
C ARG A 15 12.31 12.30 -1.88
N GLU A 16 11.87 12.69 -3.08
CA GLU A 16 10.46 12.59 -3.48
C GLU A 16 9.96 11.14 -3.42
N CYS A 17 10.75 10.18 -3.90
CA CYS A 17 10.40 8.75 -3.79
C CYS A 17 10.38 8.26 -2.33
N GLU A 18 11.30 8.72 -1.48
CA GLU A 18 11.34 8.37 -0.06
C GLU A 18 10.10 8.91 0.69
N ASP A 19 9.70 10.15 0.40
CA ASP A 19 8.49 10.77 0.94
C ASP A 19 7.24 9.98 0.50
N ASP A 20 7.12 9.65 -0.79
CA ASP A 20 6.03 8.85 -1.33
C ASP A 20 5.95 7.45 -0.68
N ILE A 21 7.10 6.80 -0.46
CA ILE A 21 7.17 5.51 0.24
C ILE A 21 6.63 5.66 1.66
N SER A 22 7.03 6.70 2.38
CA SER A 22 6.58 6.93 3.76
C SER A 22 5.05 7.09 3.83
N GLU A 23 4.47 7.89 2.95
CA GLU A 23 3.01 8.07 2.89
C GLU A 23 2.28 6.76 2.58
N LEU A 24 2.81 5.97 1.64
CA LEU A 24 2.24 4.67 1.27
C LEU A 24 2.34 3.65 2.41
N GLU A 25 3.43 3.63 3.16
CA GLU A 25 3.60 2.74 4.32
C GLU A 25 2.62 3.08 5.44
N GLU A 26 2.39 4.37 5.71
CA GLU A 26 1.38 4.82 6.67
C GLU A 26 -0.04 4.43 6.24
N ALA A 27 -0.38 4.69 4.97
CA ALA A 27 -1.68 4.32 4.42
C ALA A 27 -1.93 2.81 4.48
N ARG A 28 -0.92 2.00 4.14
CA ARG A 28 -0.96 0.54 4.21
C ARG A 28 -1.27 0.07 5.63
N GLU A 29 -0.56 0.60 6.61
CA GLU A 29 -0.73 0.21 8.02
C GLU A 29 -2.13 0.59 8.53
N PHE A 30 -2.58 1.80 8.22
CA PHE A 30 -3.94 2.24 8.56
C PHE A 30 -5.01 1.30 7.97
N LEU A 31 -4.88 0.92 6.70
CA LEU A 31 -5.82 0.02 6.04
C LEU A 31 -5.81 -1.39 6.64
N ARG A 32 -4.63 -1.94 6.96
CA ARG A 32 -4.53 -3.24 7.63
C ARG A 32 -5.21 -3.23 8.99
N GLN A 33 -5.01 -2.18 9.78
CA GLN A 33 -5.68 -2.04 11.08
C GLN A 33 -7.21 -1.97 10.92
N LYS A 34 -7.71 -1.19 9.96
CA LYS A 34 -9.15 -1.11 9.69
C LYS A 34 -9.73 -2.41 9.18
N HIS A 35 -9.00 -3.14 8.33
CA HIS A 35 -9.38 -4.48 7.89
C HIS A 35 -9.56 -5.41 9.10
N THR A 36 -8.57 -5.50 9.98
CA THR A 36 -8.65 -6.35 11.19
C THR A 36 -9.84 -5.98 12.08
N ILE A 37 -10.07 -4.69 12.34
CA ILE A 37 -11.21 -4.24 13.16
C ILE A 37 -12.53 -4.70 12.53
N ILE A 38 -12.72 -4.51 11.22
CA ILE A 38 -13.97 -4.91 10.57
C ILE A 38 -14.12 -6.43 10.55
N GLN A 39 -13.03 -7.17 10.32
CA GLN A 39 -13.03 -8.63 10.35
C GLN A 39 -13.49 -9.16 11.72
N ASP A 40 -12.89 -8.64 12.79
CA ASP A 40 -13.06 -9.18 14.14
C ASP A 40 -14.32 -8.64 14.85
N GLU A 41 -14.67 -7.36 14.64
CA GLU A 41 -15.77 -6.71 15.35
C GLU A 41 -17.10 -6.74 14.59
N ALA A 42 -17.08 -6.93 13.27
CA ALA A 42 -18.30 -6.89 12.45
C ALA A 42 -18.54 -8.17 11.65
N TYR A 43 -17.57 -8.61 10.84
CA TYR A 43 -17.76 -9.73 9.92
C TYR A 43 -17.93 -11.06 10.65
N GLU A 44 -16.98 -11.44 11.50
CA GLU A 44 -17.05 -12.70 12.24
C GLU A 44 -18.27 -12.77 13.19
N PRO A 45 -18.60 -11.72 13.96
CA PRO A 45 -19.82 -11.72 14.77
C PRO A 45 -21.09 -11.85 13.93
N ALA A 46 -21.21 -11.14 12.81
CA ALA A 46 -22.38 -11.22 11.94
C ALA A 46 -22.51 -12.60 11.30
N LYS A 47 -21.40 -13.21 10.88
CA LYS A 47 -21.35 -14.54 10.27
C LYS A 47 -21.73 -15.66 11.23
N ASN A 48 -21.30 -15.55 12.49
CA ASN A 48 -21.50 -16.58 13.51
C ASN A 48 -22.79 -16.40 14.33
N PHE A 49 -23.57 -15.34 14.09
CA PHE A 49 -24.78 -15.04 14.85
C PHE A 49 -25.89 -16.07 14.59
N ASP A 50 -26.26 -16.87 15.60
CA ASP A 50 -27.33 -17.87 15.48
C ASP A 50 -28.74 -17.24 15.58
N ILE A 51 -29.50 -17.27 14.49
CA ILE A 51 -30.87 -16.73 14.39
C ILE A 51 -31.93 -17.74 14.86
N THR A 52 -31.54 -19.00 15.13
CA THR A 52 -32.48 -20.13 15.27
C THR A 52 -33.19 -20.25 16.65
N CYS A 53 -32.92 -19.36 17.61
CA CYS A 53 -33.40 -19.47 19.00
C CYS A 53 -34.83 -18.90 19.27
N GLY A 54 -35.61 -18.52 18.26
CA GLY A 54 -36.97 -17.99 18.43
C GLY A 54 -38.06 -19.07 18.36
N GLU A 55 -38.41 -19.72 19.46
CA GLU A 55 -39.34 -20.88 19.43
C GLU A 55 -40.80 -20.59 19.00
N GLN A 56 -41.25 -19.35 18.76
CA GLN A 56 -42.69 -19.07 18.55
C GLN A 56 -43.10 -18.04 17.49
N PHE A 57 -42.19 -17.34 16.79
CA PHE A 57 -42.54 -16.35 15.76
C PHE A 57 -41.97 -16.69 14.37
N ARG A 58 -41.90 -18.00 14.10
CA ARG A 58 -41.20 -18.64 12.99
C ARG A 58 -41.74 -18.27 11.61
N GLY A 59 -40.85 -17.92 10.71
CA GLY A 59 -41.13 -17.82 9.28
C GLY A 59 -40.55 -16.55 8.68
N LYS A 60 -41.38 -15.54 8.44
CA LYS A 60 -40.99 -14.39 7.59
C LYS A 60 -39.97 -13.44 8.23
N LEU A 61 -39.88 -13.37 9.55
CA LEU A 61 -38.93 -12.47 10.22
C LEU A 61 -37.53 -13.09 10.29
N GLU A 62 -37.45 -14.39 10.59
CA GLU A 62 -36.20 -15.16 10.58
C GLU A 62 -35.62 -15.25 9.18
N GLU A 63 -36.44 -15.54 8.16
CA GLU A 63 -36.02 -15.57 6.75
C GLU A 63 -35.46 -14.21 6.31
N LYS A 64 -36.15 -13.11 6.64
CA LYS A 64 -35.66 -11.75 6.32
C LYS A 64 -34.38 -11.38 7.10
N ALA A 65 -34.26 -11.83 8.34
CA ALA A 65 -33.06 -11.59 9.14
C ALA A 65 -31.87 -12.38 8.59
N GLU A 66 -32.10 -13.61 8.14
CA GLU A 66 -31.11 -14.46 7.50
C GLU A 66 -30.66 -13.88 6.15
N ASP A 67 -31.61 -13.45 5.30
CA ASP A 67 -31.31 -12.78 4.03
C ASP A 67 -30.48 -11.51 4.26
N ALA A 68 -30.86 -10.69 5.25
CA ALA A 68 -30.12 -9.48 5.59
C ALA A 68 -28.71 -9.79 6.12
N ARG A 69 -28.56 -10.84 6.94
CA ARG A 69 -27.26 -11.31 7.43
C ARG A 69 -26.37 -11.78 6.27
N TYR A 70 -26.93 -12.56 5.35
CA TYR A 70 -26.22 -13.02 4.15
C TYR A 70 -25.78 -11.83 3.29
N ASP A 71 -26.66 -10.87 3.02
CA ASP A 71 -26.32 -9.68 2.22
C ASP A 71 -25.22 -8.84 2.87
N ILE A 72 -25.27 -8.63 4.19
CA ILE A 72 -24.27 -7.86 4.93
C ILE A 72 -22.92 -8.58 4.91
N THR A 73 -22.91 -9.88 5.23
CA THR A 73 -21.67 -10.67 5.26
C THR A 73 -21.03 -10.75 3.87
N ALA A 74 -21.81 -11.05 2.83
CA ALA A 74 -21.31 -11.12 1.46
C ALA A 74 -20.72 -9.78 0.97
N ARG A 75 -21.40 -8.65 1.21
CA ARG A 75 -20.87 -7.33 0.86
C ARG A 75 -19.61 -6.99 1.65
N THR A 76 -19.59 -7.30 2.95
CA THR A 76 -18.43 -7.05 3.80
C THR A 76 -17.22 -7.86 3.32
N GLU A 77 -17.41 -9.14 2.99
CA GLU A 77 -16.36 -9.99 2.43
C GLU A 77 -15.78 -9.43 1.12
N ILE A 78 -16.64 -8.99 0.20
CA ILE A 78 -16.20 -8.35 -1.05
C ILE A 78 -15.33 -7.11 -0.76
N CYS A 79 -15.79 -6.25 0.15
CA CYS A 79 -15.04 -5.04 0.52
C CYS A 79 -13.72 -5.34 1.23
N GLN A 80 -13.67 -6.35 2.12
CA GLN A 80 -12.44 -6.78 2.79
C GLN A 80 -11.44 -7.33 1.78
N ASN A 81 -11.88 -8.19 0.86
CA ASN A 81 -11.02 -8.73 -0.20
C ASN A 81 -10.47 -7.63 -1.10
N ALA A 82 -11.30 -6.67 -1.52
CA ALA A 82 -10.84 -5.52 -2.30
C ALA A 82 -9.82 -4.65 -1.53
N THR A 83 -9.99 -4.52 -0.21
CA THR A 83 -9.05 -3.79 0.64
C THR A 83 -7.69 -4.49 0.70
N LEU A 84 -7.67 -5.82 0.83
CA LEU A 84 -6.43 -6.60 0.79
C LEU A 84 -5.73 -6.52 -0.56
N GLU A 85 -6.50 -6.55 -1.66
CA GLU A 85 -5.94 -6.36 -3.00
C GLU A 85 -5.30 -4.96 -3.14
N PHE A 86 -5.97 -3.91 -2.66
CA PHE A 86 -5.42 -2.56 -2.67
C PHE A 86 -4.14 -2.43 -1.82
N VAL A 87 -4.12 -3.05 -0.64
CA VAL A 87 -2.91 -3.14 0.20
C VAL A 87 -1.75 -3.83 -0.54
N SER A 88 -2.03 -4.90 -1.29
CA SER A 88 -1.03 -5.57 -2.12
C SER A 88 -0.52 -4.67 -3.26
N GLN A 89 -1.40 -3.87 -3.86
CA GLN A 89 -0.99 -2.88 -4.88
C GLN A 89 -0.10 -1.79 -4.30
N ILE A 90 -0.34 -1.36 -3.05
CA ILE A 90 0.56 -0.45 -2.34
C ILE A 90 1.94 -1.09 -2.15
N ASP A 91 2.00 -2.35 -1.71
CA ASP A 91 3.26 -3.08 -1.53
C ASP A 91 4.07 -3.14 -2.85
N VAL A 92 3.42 -3.46 -3.97
CA VAL A 92 4.06 -3.46 -5.30
C VAL A 92 4.55 -2.06 -5.71
N THR A 93 3.82 -1.02 -5.36
CA THR A 93 4.19 0.37 -5.70
C THR A 93 5.39 0.82 -4.90
N ILE A 94 5.46 0.48 -3.61
CA ILE A 94 6.63 0.74 -2.76
C ILE A 94 7.88 0.07 -3.33
N GLU A 95 7.78 -1.20 -3.75
CA GLU A 95 8.93 -1.91 -4.34
C GLU A 95 9.42 -1.23 -5.62
N ARG A 96 8.51 -0.75 -6.48
CA ARG A 96 8.89 0.02 -7.68
C ARG A 96 9.59 1.34 -7.35
N LEU A 97 9.12 2.05 -6.32
CA LEU A 97 9.79 3.29 -5.87
C LEU A 97 11.19 3.00 -5.35
N ARG A 98 11.38 1.89 -4.63
CA ARG A 98 12.72 1.43 -4.18
C ARG A 98 13.64 1.09 -5.36
N GLU A 99 13.12 0.40 -6.38
CA GLU A 99 13.88 0.15 -7.61
C GLU A 99 14.32 1.46 -8.29
N MET A 100 13.41 2.44 -8.41
CA MET A 100 13.73 3.76 -8.97
C MET A 100 14.80 4.51 -8.18
N ILE A 101 14.77 4.42 -6.84
CA ILE A 101 15.83 4.99 -5.98
C ILE A 101 17.19 4.36 -6.34
N CYS A 102 17.26 3.02 -6.42
CA CYS A 102 18.51 2.34 -6.78
C CYS A 102 19.02 2.73 -8.18
N GLU A 103 18.13 2.94 -9.15
CA GLU A 103 18.50 3.45 -10.47
C GLU A 103 19.08 4.86 -10.41
N TYR A 104 18.48 5.74 -9.60
CA TYR A 104 18.97 7.11 -9.42
C TYR A 104 20.31 7.16 -8.68
N GLU A 105 20.50 6.35 -7.66
CA GLU A 105 21.78 6.20 -6.95
C GLU A 105 22.88 5.72 -7.90
N SER A 106 22.59 4.70 -8.72
CA SER A 106 23.55 4.17 -9.71
C SER A 106 23.96 5.21 -10.75
N GLU A 107 23.02 6.06 -11.19
CA GLU A 107 23.31 7.13 -12.13
C GLU A 107 24.09 8.28 -11.45
N ILE A 108 23.83 8.59 -10.18
CA ILE A 108 24.65 9.54 -9.41
C ILE A 108 26.09 9.05 -9.34
N ASP A 109 26.31 7.78 -8.95
CA ASP A 109 27.65 7.20 -8.86
C ASP A 109 28.42 7.30 -10.18
N ARG A 110 27.74 7.03 -11.29
CA ARG A 110 28.30 7.16 -12.64
C ARG A 110 28.68 8.61 -12.97
N LEU A 111 27.80 9.56 -12.68
CA LEU A 111 28.03 10.99 -12.92
C LEU A 111 29.18 11.53 -12.06
N GLU A 112 29.30 11.06 -10.82
CA GLU A 112 30.42 11.40 -9.95
C GLU A 112 31.76 10.83 -10.46
N GLU A 113 31.77 9.60 -10.97
CA GLU A 113 32.96 9.01 -11.59
C GLU A 113 33.39 9.79 -12.84
N GLU A 114 32.42 10.23 -13.65
CA GLU A 114 32.68 11.08 -14.80
C GLU A 114 33.31 12.42 -14.38
N LEU A 115 32.81 13.05 -13.31
CA LEU A 115 33.41 14.27 -12.73
C LEU A 115 34.85 14.03 -12.30
N ARG A 116 35.11 12.99 -11.49
CA ARG A 116 36.47 12.63 -11.05
C ARG A 116 37.42 12.41 -12.22
N SER A 117 36.96 11.74 -13.27
CA SER A 117 37.76 11.48 -14.47
C SER A 117 38.14 12.77 -15.21
N ARG A 118 37.24 13.75 -15.27
CA ARG A 118 37.47 15.06 -15.91
C ARG A 118 38.40 15.94 -15.09
N GLU A 119 38.29 15.91 -13.78
CA GLU A 119 39.21 16.63 -12.87
C GLU A 119 40.63 16.06 -12.96
N LEU A 120 40.76 14.74 -13.08
CA LEU A 120 42.06 14.07 -13.25
C LEU A 120 42.71 14.35 -14.60
N SER A 121 41.94 14.49 -15.68
CA SER A 121 42.48 14.84 -16.99
C SER A 121 42.90 16.31 -17.07
N GLN A 122 42.15 17.23 -16.47
CA GLN A 122 42.52 18.65 -16.40
C GLN A 122 43.76 18.90 -15.54
N ASN A 123 43.99 18.11 -14.48
CA ASN A 123 45.19 18.24 -13.64
C ASN A 123 46.46 17.62 -14.24
N ARG A 124 46.37 16.95 -15.39
CA ARG A 124 47.49 16.30 -16.08
C ARG A 124 48.03 17.09 -17.29
N GLU A 125 47.36 18.18 -17.68
CA GLU A 125 47.84 19.17 -18.67
C GLU A 125 48.52 20.35 -17.98
#